data_AF-A0A2P5A8S6-F1
#
_entry.id   AF-A0A2P5A8S6-F1
#
_cell.length_a   1.000
_cell.length_b   1.000
_cell.length_c   1.000
_cell.angle_alpha   90.00
_cell.angle_beta   90.00
_cell.angle_gamma   90.00
#
_symmetry.space_group_name_H-M   'P 1'
#
loop_
_entity.id
_entity.type
_entity.pdbx_description
1 polymer ?
#
loop_
_entity_poly.entity_id
_entity_poly.type
_entity_poly.pdbx_seq_one_letter_code
_entity_poly.pdbx_strand_id
1 'polypeptide(L)'
;MCGTHISERKGESRKAIEVAKELIKNAIAEELDIKTFTSKTFRIAGMGCSVGPNTLLAVRNIIDAAEHKFQSLLERGSTCYLPEFQVFFNDQASNDFNQLFTSLSPETHYFVAGVPVSFYGRVPEEVLDKRSPAWNRGRVHYSNSTSEVVKAFEAQYAKDFGKFLEVRAHEFVQGGLMALIIPGRPNGLPHSKAYTNKAFELLESSFIDMAKKVMMNDISLI
;
A
#
# COMPACT_ATOMS: atom_id res chain seq x y z
N MET A 1 7.16 -4.01 19.48
CA MET A 1 8.31 -4.73 18.88
C MET A 1 7.90 -5.50 17.61
N CYS A 2 7.24 -4.86 16.64
CA CYS A 2 6.86 -5.50 15.36
C CYS A 2 7.45 -4.78 14.13
N GLY A 3 7.93 -3.54 14.27
CA GLY A 3 8.46 -2.74 13.16
C GLY A 3 9.84 -3.17 12.64
N THR A 4 10.67 -3.80 13.46
CA THR A 4 12.08 -4.11 13.13
C THR A 4 12.22 -5.08 11.96
N HIS A 5 11.31 -6.05 11.80
CA HIS A 5 11.45 -7.13 10.81
C HIS A 5 10.80 -6.87 9.44
N ILE A 6 9.91 -5.87 9.32
CA ILE A 6 9.35 -5.49 8.00
C ILE A 6 10.47 -4.92 7.13
N SER A 7 11.41 -4.21 7.74
CA SER A 7 12.57 -3.67 7.04
C SER A 7 13.40 -4.77 6.37
N GLU A 8 13.43 -6.02 6.85
CA GLU A 8 14.33 -7.06 6.33
C GLU A 8 13.72 -7.89 5.18
N ARG A 9 12.38 -7.98 5.08
CA ARG A 9 11.67 -8.73 4.02
C ARG A 9 11.32 -7.84 2.82
N LYS A 10 12.35 -7.35 2.11
CA LYS A 10 12.19 -6.32 1.05
C LYS A 10 11.85 -6.84 -0.35
N GLY A 11 12.05 -8.13 -0.63
CA GLY A 11 12.21 -8.63 -2.00
C GLY A 11 11.07 -8.35 -2.98
N GLU A 12 9.83 -8.68 -2.63
CA GLU A 12 8.70 -8.58 -3.57
C GLU A 12 8.24 -7.14 -3.76
N SER A 13 8.02 -6.39 -2.68
CA SER A 13 7.64 -4.97 -2.76
C SER A 13 8.71 -4.12 -3.45
N ARG A 14 10.00 -4.43 -3.23
CA ARG A 14 11.12 -3.73 -3.90
C ARG A 14 11.09 -3.94 -5.41
N LYS A 15 10.89 -5.17 -5.87
CA LYS A 15 10.76 -5.51 -7.31
C LYS A 15 9.57 -4.80 -7.95
N ALA A 16 8.42 -4.78 -7.27
CA ALA A 16 7.24 -4.09 -7.78
C ALA A 16 7.50 -2.59 -8.01
N ILE A 17 8.21 -1.94 -7.08
CA ILE A 17 8.61 -0.53 -7.22
C ILE A 17 9.60 -0.33 -8.37
N GLU A 18 10.52 -1.27 -8.60
CA GLU A 18 11.46 -1.20 -9.73
C GLU A 18 10.74 -1.30 -11.07
N VAL A 19 9.79 -2.22 -11.19
CA VAL A 19 8.96 -2.38 -12.40
C VAL A 19 8.10 -1.13 -12.60
N ALA A 20 7.54 -0.56 -11.53
CA ALA A 20 6.71 0.63 -11.61
C ALA A 20 7.49 1.92 -11.94
N LYS A 21 8.83 1.92 -11.80
CA LYS A 21 9.67 3.11 -12.03
C LYS A 21 9.44 3.73 -13.40
N GLU A 22 9.54 2.93 -14.47
CA GLU A 22 9.38 3.44 -15.84
C GLU A 22 7.92 3.83 -16.13
N LEU A 23 6.95 3.11 -15.55
CA LEU A 23 5.53 3.48 -15.67
C LEU A 23 5.24 4.84 -15.04
N ILE A 24 5.76 5.10 -13.84
CA ILE A 24 5.64 6.39 -13.14
C ILE A 24 6.32 7.49 -13.96
N LYS A 25 7.53 7.23 -14.45
CA LYS A 25 8.28 8.20 -15.25
C LYS A 25 7.52 8.59 -16.52
N ASN A 26 6.97 7.61 -17.25
CA ASN A 26 6.20 7.86 -18.47
C ASN A 26 4.89 8.59 -18.17
N ALA A 27 4.15 8.16 -17.14
CA ALA A 27 2.92 8.83 -16.72
C ALA A 27 3.17 10.30 -16.36
N ILE A 28 4.26 10.59 -15.63
CA ILE A 28 4.66 11.96 -15.35
C ILE A 28 5.01 12.69 -16.63
N ALA A 29 5.82 12.12 -17.52
CA ALA A 29 6.24 12.78 -18.76
C ALA A 29 5.07 13.11 -19.70
N GLU A 30 4.10 12.21 -19.81
CA GLU A 30 3.01 12.28 -20.81
C GLU A 30 1.75 12.95 -20.23
N GLU A 31 1.34 12.60 -19.02
CA GLU A 31 0.01 12.94 -18.49
C GLU A 31 0.02 14.14 -17.52
N LEU A 32 1.16 14.45 -16.89
CA LEU A 32 1.22 15.55 -15.91
C LEU A 32 1.24 16.92 -16.60
N ASP A 33 0.10 17.57 -16.81
CA ASP A 33 0.10 18.92 -17.36
C ASP A 33 0.56 19.96 -16.33
N ILE A 34 1.82 20.38 -16.42
CA ILE A 34 2.42 21.35 -15.49
C ILE A 34 1.71 22.71 -15.54
N LYS A 35 1.05 23.07 -16.65
CA LYS A 35 0.37 24.37 -16.77
C LYS A 35 -0.84 24.51 -15.87
N THR A 36 -1.43 23.40 -15.42
CA THR A 36 -2.54 23.42 -14.46
C THR A 36 -2.08 23.69 -13.03
N PHE A 37 -0.77 23.60 -12.75
CA PHE A 37 -0.21 23.83 -11.42
C PHE A 37 0.12 25.30 -11.21
N THR A 38 -0.65 25.95 -10.34
CA THR A 38 -0.43 27.34 -9.92
C THR A 38 0.41 27.46 -8.64
N SER A 39 0.67 26.35 -7.97
CA SER A 39 1.36 26.26 -6.67
C SER A 39 2.88 26.21 -6.82
N LYS A 40 3.59 26.88 -5.90
CA LYS A 40 5.06 26.79 -5.78
C LYS A 40 5.58 25.47 -5.23
N THR A 41 4.67 24.70 -4.63
CA THR A 41 4.98 23.43 -4.00
C THR A 41 4.35 22.29 -4.78
N PHE A 42 5.15 21.27 -5.09
CA PHE A 42 4.71 20.00 -5.65
C PHE A 42 4.56 18.98 -4.52
N ARG A 43 3.32 18.51 -4.28
CA ARG A 43 3.00 17.62 -3.16
C ARG A 43 2.91 16.17 -3.60
N ILE A 44 3.58 15.29 -2.87
CA ILE A 44 3.59 13.84 -3.09
C ILE A 44 3.07 13.18 -1.81
N ALA A 45 2.14 12.23 -1.95
CA ALA A 45 1.65 11.45 -0.81
C ALA A 45 2.00 9.97 -1.01
N GLY A 46 2.80 9.42 -0.09
CA GLY A 46 3.10 7.98 -0.01
C GLY A 46 2.18 7.30 0.99
N MET A 47 1.12 6.65 0.51
CA MET A 47 0.14 5.95 1.35
C MET A 47 0.56 4.50 1.61
N GLY A 48 0.62 4.10 2.88
CA GLY A 48 1.20 2.82 3.30
C GLY A 48 2.72 2.85 3.25
N CYS A 49 3.34 3.88 3.85
CA CYS A 49 4.77 4.12 3.76
C CYS A 49 5.63 3.08 4.51
N SER A 50 5.08 2.46 5.57
CA SER A 50 5.81 1.64 6.51
C SER A 50 7.07 2.37 7.02
N VAL A 51 8.18 1.65 7.20
CA VAL A 51 9.46 2.13 7.76
C VAL A 51 10.66 1.84 6.87
N GLY A 52 10.44 1.16 5.74
CA GLY A 52 11.50 0.60 4.89
C GLY A 52 11.94 1.53 3.74
N PRO A 53 13.10 1.28 3.11
CA PRO A 53 13.65 2.14 2.05
C PRO A 53 12.83 2.15 0.77
N ASN A 54 11.84 1.25 0.66
CA ASN A 54 10.96 1.13 -0.48
C ASN A 54 10.15 2.41 -0.71
N THR A 55 9.58 3.00 0.36
CA THR A 55 8.81 4.25 0.24
C THR A 55 9.72 5.41 -0.18
N LEU A 56 10.94 5.48 0.37
CA LEU A 56 11.91 6.50 0.01
C LEU A 56 12.33 6.40 -1.45
N LEU A 57 12.52 5.19 -1.95
CA LEU A 57 12.84 5.00 -3.36
C LEU A 57 11.67 5.36 -4.27
N ALA A 58 10.45 4.98 -3.92
CA ALA A 58 9.27 5.34 -4.71
C ALA A 58 9.15 6.87 -4.82
N VAL A 59 9.35 7.58 -3.71
CA VAL A 59 9.37 9.05 -3.68
C VAL A 59 10.49 9.63 -4.55
N ARG A 60 11.72 9.09 -4.45
CA ARG A 60 12.84 9.54 -5.32
C ARG A 60 12.50 9.37 -6.79
N ASN A 61 11.98 8.21 -7.20
CA ASN A 61 11.59 7.97 -8.58
C ASN A 61 10.55 9.00 -9.10
N ILE A 62 9.62 9.42 -8.25
CA ILE A 62 8.62 10.46 -8.58
C ILE A 62 9.29 11.83 -8.70
N ILE A 63 10.12 12.20 -7.73
CA ILE A 63 10.81 13.50 -7.71
C ILE A 63 11.73 13.61 -8.92
N ASP A 64 12.60 12.64 -9.17
CA ASP A 64 13.54 12.65 -10.30
C ASP A 64 12.79 12.81 -11.65
N ALA A 65 11.66 12.11 -11.81
CA ALA A 65 10.83 12.21 -13.02
C ALA A 65 10.14 13.58 -13.15
N ALA A 66 9.63 14.13 -12.05
CA ALA A 66 9.02 15.44 -12.03
C ALA A 66 10.05 16.53 -12.32
N GLU A 67 11.19 16.53 -11.62
CA GLU A 67 12.31 17.46 -11.82
C GLU A 67 12.76 17.48 -13.27
N HIS A 68 13.00 16.30 -13.85
CA HIS A 68 13.38 16.19 -15.26
C HIS A 68 12.33 16.82 -16.18
N LYS A 69 11.03 16.63 -15.91
CA LYS A 69 9.97 17.27 -16.69
C LYS A 69 10.00 18.80 -16.56
N PHE A 70 10.09 19.33 -15.34
CA PHE A 70 10.18 20.77 -15.10
C PHE A 70 11.41 21.40 -15.77
N GLN A 71 12.58 20.76 -15.65
CA GLN A 71 13.81 21.21 -16.29
C GLN A 71 13.69 21.22 -17.82
N SER A 72 13.12 20.16 -18.41
CA SER A 72 12.93 20.11 -19.87
C SER A 72 12.01 21.22 -20.40
N LEU A 73 11.05 21.69 -19.61
CA LEU A 73 10.17 22.79 -19.97
C LEU A 73 10.86 24.16 -19.83
N LEU A 74 11.67 24.33 -18.78
CA LEU A 74 12.50 25.51 -18.57
C LEU A 74 13.45 25.74 -19.75
N GLU A 75 14.14 24.69 -20.20
CA GLU A 75 15.05 24.74 -21.35
C GLU A 75 14.35 25.12 -22.66
N ARG A 76 13.05 24.78 -22.79
CA ARG A 76 12.21 25.13 -23.94
C ARG A 76 11.60 26.53 -23.84
N GLY A 77 12.02 27.34 -22.87
CA GLY A 77 11.56 28.71 -22.69
C GLY A 77 10.17 28.84 -22.05
N SER A 78 9.68 27.78 -21.39
CA SER A 78 8.44 27.85 -20.62
C SER A 78 8.63 28.73 -19.37
N THR A 79 7.60 29.46 -18.96
CA THR A 79 7.63 30.33 -17.76
C THR A 79 7.43 29.57 -16.45
N CYS A 80 7.59 28.23 -16.44
CA CYS A 80 7.53 27.45 -15.22
C CYS A 80 8.79 27.67 -14.37
N TYR A 81 8.77 27.27 -13.10
CA TYR A 81 9.94 27.24 -12.24
C TYR A 81 10.04 25.84 -11.61
N LEU A 82 11.20 25.48 -11.10
CA LEU A 82 11.36 24.23 -10.36
C LEU A 82 10.62 24.35 -9.02
N PRO A 83 9.63 23.50 -8.74
CA PRO A 83 8.84 23.61 -7.51
C PRO A 83 9.62 23.10 -6.30
N GLU A 84 9.25 23.58 -5.11
CA GLU A 84 9.66 22.93 -3.87
C GLU A 84 8.87 21.64 -3.69
N PHE A 85 9.55 20.53 -3.41
CA PHE A 85 8.88 19.24 -3.18
C PHE A 85 8.50 19.07 -1.71
N GLN A 86 7.28 18.61 -1.47
CA GLN A 86 6.78 18.25 -0.15
C GLN A 86 6.17 16.85 -0.18
N VAL A 87 6.66 15.98 0.71
CA VAL A 87 6.30 14.57 0.76
C VAL A 87 5.56 14.27 2.05
N PHE A 88 4.37 13.69 1.93
CA PHE A 88 3.56 13.20 3.03
C PHE A 88 3.68 11.68 3.10
N PHE A 89 4.35 11.18 4.13
CA PHE A 89 4.41 9.76 4.43
C PHE A 89 3.25 9.37 5.33
N ASN A 90 2.33 8.60 4.78
CA ASN A 90 1.15 8.19 5.48
C ASN A 90 1.19 6.70 5.81
N ASP A 91 0.82 6.37 7.05
CA ASP A 91 0.55 5.01 7.50
C ASP A 91 -0.36 5.02 8.73
N GLN A 92 -0.66 3.85 9.29
CA GLN A 92 -1.37 3.70 10.55
C GLN A 92 -0.63 4.41 11.69
N ALA A 93 -1.39 4.88 12.69
CA ALA A 93 -0.82 5.55 13.86
C ALA A 93 0.19 4.70 14.66
N SER A 94 0.09 3.37 14.53
CA SER A 94 1.03 2.42 15.15
C SER A 94 2.33 2.20 14.35
N ASN A 95 2.49 2.83 13.19
CA ASN A 95 3.73 2.75 12.42
C ASN A 95 4.89 3.43 13.15
N ASP A 96 6.11 2.92 12.97
CA ASP A 96 7.31 3.50 13.58
C ASP A 96 7.86 4.64 12.71
N PHE A 97 7.21 5.80 12.79
CA PHE A 97 7.65 7.00 12.08
C PHE A 97 9.03 7.48 12.51
N ASN A 98 9.49 7.16 13.73
CA ASN A 98 10.84 7.49 14.17
C ASN A 98 11.88 6.72 13.33
N GLN A 99 11.64 5.43 13.10
CA GLN A 99 12.50 4.64 12.20
C GLN A 99 12.47 5.19 10.77
N LEU A 100 11.30 5.58 10.27
CA LEU A 100 11.20 6.20 8.94
C LEU A 100 12.02 7.50 8.87
N PHE A 101 11.85 8.42 9.81
CA PHE A 101 12.54 9.71 9.78
C PHE A 101 14.06 9.59 10.00
N THR A 102 14.50 8.65 10.84
CA THR A 102 15.94 8.37 11.00
C THR A 102 16.58 7.74 9.77
N SER A 103 15.79 7.15 8.86
CA SER A 103 16.27 6.61 7.59
C SER A 103 16.38 7.64 6.45
N LEU A 104 15.90 8.88 6.67
CA LEU A 104 16.01 9.96 5.70
C LEU A 104 17.45 10.45 5.58
N SER A 105 17.86 10.79 4.36
CA SER A 105 19.18 11.41 4.13
C SER A 105 19.15 12.88 4.59
N PRO A 106 20.19 13.39 5.26
CA PRO A 106 20.33 14.82 5.55
C PRO A 106 20.36 15.69 4.28
N GLU A 107 20.77 15.12 3.14
CA GLU A 107 20.89 15.82 1.85
C GLU A 107 19.58 15.84 1.04
N THR A 108 18.46 15.54 1.68
CA THR A 108 17.18 15.44 1.00
C THR A 108 16.66 16.84 0.61
N HIS A 109 16.51 17.12 -0.69
CA HIS A 109 16.01 18.40 -1.21
C HIS A 109 14.47 18.52 -1.23
N TYR A 110 13.78 17.89 -0.28
CA TYR A 110 12.33 17.96 -0.14
C TYR A 110 11.91 17.98 1.33
N PHE A 111 10.78 18.65 1.61
CA PHE A 111 10.18 18.66 2.94
C PHE A 111 9.40 17.37 3.18
N VAL A 112 9.36 16.92 4.43
CA VAL A 112 8.68 15.67 4.83
C VAL A 112 7.70 15.91 5.96
N ALA A 113 6.58 15.18 5.93
CA ALA A 113 5.63 15.11 7.03
C ALA A 113 5.12 13.67 7.20
N GLY A 114 4.95 13.24 8.45
CA GLY A 114 4.29 11.97 8.78
C GLY A 114 2.80 12.20 9.04
N VAL A 115 1.96 11.34 8.47
CA VAL A 115 0.50 11.44 8.57
C VAL A 115 -0.05 10.14 9.16
N PRO A 116 -0.30 10.06 10.48
CA PRO A 116 -0.78 8.86 11.15
C PRO A 116 -2.30 8.70 10.96
N VAL A 117 -2.71 8.17 9.81
CA VAL A 117 -4.13 7.96 9.43
C VAL A 117 -4.28 6.61 8.74
N SER A 118 -5.31 5.84 9.13
CA SER A 118 -5.67 4.58 8.49
C SER A 118 -6.73 4.78 7.40
N PHE A 119 -6.61 4.02 6.30
CA PHE A 119 -7.58 4.00 5.19
C PHE A 119 -8.33 2.67 5.06
N TYR A 120 -7.97 1.66 5.86
CA TYR A 120 -8.55 0.33 5.76
C TYR A 120 -9.36 0.00 7.01
N GLY A 121 -10.59 -0.49 6.79
CA GLY A 121 -11.58 -0.71 7.83
C GLY A 121 -12.03 -2.16 7.90
N ARG A 122 -11.46 -2.90 8.87
CA ARG A 122 -12.02 -4.09 9.52
C ARG A 122 -12.30 -5.34 8.64
N VAL A 123 -12.18 -6.49 9.28
CA VAL A 123 -12.66 -7.78 8.74
C VAL A 123 -14.18 -7.69 8.56
N PRO A 124 -14.78 -8.27 7.48
CA PRO A 124 -16.24 -8.26 7.32
C PRO A 124 -16.93 -8.80 8.59
N GLU A 125 -17.95 -8.11 9.10
CA GLU A 125 -18.61 -8.51 10.35
C GLU A 125 -19.32 -9.86 10.20
N GLU A 126 -19.83 -10.12 8.99
CA GLU A 126 -20.54 -11.34 8.61
C GLU A 126 -19.66 -12.59 8.68
N VAL A 127 -18.33 -12.46 8.55
CA VAL A 127 -17.43 -13.62 8.67
C VAL A 127 -17.11 -14.00 10.11
N LEU A 128 -17.44 -13.11 11.06
CA LEU A 128 -17.24 -13.31 12.50
C LEU A 128 -18.50 -13.84 13.20
N ASP A 129 -19.69 -13.57 12.64
CA ASP A 129 -20.96 -14.02 13.21
C ASP A 129 -21.21 -15.51 12.92
N LYS A 130 -21.28 -16.33 13.98
CA LYS A 130 -21.56 -17.77 13.90
C LYS A 130 -22.91 -18.12 13.28
N ARG A 131 -23.85 -17.16 13.23
CA ARG A 131 -25.19 -17.34 12.66
C ARG A 131 -25.24 -16.97 11.17
N SER A 132 -24.21 -16.29 10.68
CA SER A 132 -24.12 -15.86 9.29
C SER A 132 -23.79 -17.04 8.36
N PRO A 133 -24.37 -17.09 7.15
CA PRO A 133 -23.94 -18.03 6.13
C PRO A 133 -22.50 -17.77 5.64
N ALA A 134 -21.95 -16.58 5.93
CA ALA A 134 -20.56 -16.23 5.65
C ALA A 134 -19.61 -16.50 6.83
N TRP A 135 -20.05 -17.18 7.90
CA TRP A 135 -19.18 -17.48 9.04
C TRP A 135 -17.93 -18.27 8.63
N ASN A 136 -16.74 -17.67 8.77
CA ASN A 136 -15.49 -18.29 8.32
C ASN A 136 -14.88 -19.21 9.40
N ARG A 137 -15.64 -20.22 9.82
CA ARG A 137 -15.27 -21.12 10.93
C ARG A 137 -13.92 -21.79 10.69
N GLY A 138 -13.00 -21.61 11.64
CA GLY A 138 -11.74 -22.35 11.69
C GLY A 138 -10.75 -21.98 10.59
N ARG A 139 -10.96 -20.83 9.93
CA ARG A 139 -10.13 -20.34 8.83
C ARG A 139 -9.67 -18.92 9.08
N VAL A 140 -8.52 -18.58 8.52
CA VAL A 140 -7.89 -17.24 8.64
C VAL A 140 -8.26 -16.35 7.45
N HIS A 141 -8.52 -16.94 6.28
CA HIS A 141 -8.76 -16.21 5.04
C HIS A 141 -9.84 -16.90 4.19
N TYR A 142 -10.17 -16.34 3.01
CA TYR A 142 -11.25 -16.83 2.14
C TYR A 142 -10.79 -17.80 1.03
N SER A 143 -9.50 -18.16 0.98
CA SER A 143 -8.86 -18.82 -0.17
C SER A 143 -9.52 -20.13 -0.62
N ASN A 144 -9.96 -20.94 0.36
CA ASN A 144 -10.70 -22.20 0.18
C ASN A 144 -12.02 -22.18 0.95
N SER A 145 -12.61 -21.00 1.13
CA SER A 145 -13.87 -20.82 1.87
C SER A 145 -15.09 -20.94 0.96
N THR A 146 -16.28 -20.88 1.57
CA THR A 146 -17.54 -20.89 0.83
C THR A 146 -17.72 -19.62 0.00
N SER A 147 -18.63 -19.67 -0.97
CA SER A 147 -18.90 -18.53 -1.85
C SER A 147 -19.40 -17.30 -1.07
N GLU A 148 -20.07 -17.53 0.05
CA GLU A 148 -20.62 -16.54 0.96
C GLU A 148 -19.50 -15.77 1.68
N VAL A 149 -18.47 -16.48 2.14
CA VAL A 149 -17.26 -15.85 2.72
C VAL A 149 -16.56 -15.00 1.67
N VAL A 150 -16.35 -15.55 0.46
CA VAL A 150 -15.68 -14.80 -0.64
C VAL A 150 -16.45 -13.52 -0.96
N LYS A 151 -17.78 -13.60 -1.12
CA LYS A 151 -18.65 -12.43 -1.36
C LYS A 151 -18.57 -11.40 -0.25
N ALA A 152 -18.50 -11.81 1.01
CA ALA A 152 -18.37 -10.88 2.15
C ALA A 152 -17.04 -10.10 2.09
N PHE A 153 -15.92 -10.78 1.79
CA PHE A 153 -14.64 -10.10 1.58
C PHE A 153 -14.63 -9.19 0.34
N GLU A 154 -15.23 -9.62 -0.77
CA GLU A 154 -15.35 -8.80 -1.99
C GLU A 154 -16.19 -7.54 -1.75
N ALA A 155 -17.32 -7.66 -1.04
CA ALA A 155 -18.18 -6.54 -0.71
C ALA A 155 -17.48 -5.54 0.22
N GLN A 156 -16.76 -6.03 1.23
CA GLN A 156 -15.98 -5.18 2.14
C GLN A 156 -14.85 -4.47 1.39
N TYR A 157 -14.12 -5.16 0.50
CA TYR A 157 -13.10 -4.53 -0.34
C TYR A 157 -13.69 -3.44 -1.24
N ALA A 158 -14.80 -3.72 -1.93
CA ALA A 158 -15.44 -2.75 -2.81
C ALA A 158 -15.88 -1.49 -2.04
N LYS A 159 -16.45 -1.68 -0.84
CA LYS A 159 -16.84 -0.59 0.06
C LYS A 159 -15.65 0.23 0.53
N ASP A 160 -14.59 -0.40 0.99
CA ASP A 160 -13.40 0.28 1.52
C ASP A 160 -12.62 0.98 0.41
N PHE A 161 -12.44 0.33 -0.73
CA PHE A 161 -11.75 0.92 -1.87
C PHE A 161 -12.55 2.05 -2.51
N GLY A 162 -13.89 1.93 -2.56
CA GLY A 162 -14.77 3.02 -2.98
C GLY A 162 -14.61 4.27 -2.10
N LYS A 163 -14.62 4.10 -0.77
CA LYS A 163 -14.38 5.21 0.18
C LYS A 163 -12.98 5.79 0.04
N PHE A 164 -11.97 4.94 -0.15
CA PHE A 164 -10.61 5.39 -0.40
C PHE A 164 -10.55 6.31 -1.63
N LEU A 165 -11.14 5.90 -2.75
CA LEU A 165 -11.17 6.71 -3.97
C LEU A 165 -11.98 8.00 -3.80
N GLU A 166 -13.11 7.96 -3.08
CA GLU A 166 -13.92 9.12 -2.77
C GLU A 166 -13.12 10.19 -1.99
N VAL A 167 -12.45 9.78 -0.90
CA VAL A 167 -11.62 10.71 -0.12
C VAL A 167 -10.45 11.23 -0.96
N ARG A 168 -9.80 10.38 -1.77
CA ARG A 168 -8.73 10.81 -2.68
C ARG A 168 -9.22 11.83 -3.69
N ALA A 169 -10.41 11.66 -4.26
CA ALA A 169 -10.96 12.61 -5.22
C ALA A 169 -11.10 14.03 -4.64
N HIS A 170 -11.37 14.16 -3.33
CA HIS A 170 -11.43 15.46 -2.65
C HIS A 170 -10.06 16.07 -2.32
N GLU A 171 -9.02 15.24 -2.19
CA GLU A 171 -7.66 15.68 -1.87
C GLU A 171 -6.82 16.02 -3.11
N PHE A 172 -7.16 15.41 -4.26
CA PHE A 172 -6.43 15.62 -5.51
C PHE A 172 -6.74 16.99 -6.13
N VAL A 173 -5.67 17.65 -6.60
CA VAL A 173 -5.80 18.82 -7.48
C VAL A 173 -6.20 18.39 -8.89
N GLN A 174 -6.80 19.29 -9.65
CA GLN A 174 -7.10 19.06 -11.06
C GLN A 174 -5.81 18.75 -11.84
N GLY A 175 -5.81 17.64 -12.58
CA GLY A 175 -4.64 17.16 -13.33
C GLY A 175 -3.58 16.43 -12.49
N GLY A 176 -3.85 16.17 -11.20
CA GLY A 176 -3.00 15.35 -10.37
C GLY A 176 -3.00 13.87 -10.79
N LEU A 177 -1.91 13.16 -10.50
CA LEU A 177 -1.74 11.75 -10.86
C LEU A 177 -1.74 10.85 -9.62
N MET A 178 -2.38 9.70 -9.71
CA MET A 178 -2.35 8.65 -8.69
C MET A 178 -1.86 7.33 -9.29
N ALA A 179 -0.81 6.75 -8.69
CA ALA A 179 -0.32 5.43 -9.03
C ALA A 179 -0.65 4.44 -7.90
N LEU A 180 -1.25 3.30 -8.23
CA LEU A 180 -1.62 2.25 -7.28
C LEU A 180 -0.91 0.95 -7.63
N ILE A 181 -0.14 0.42 -6.67
CA ILE A 181 0.52 -0.89 -6.77
C ILE A 181 -0.14 -1.81 -5.72
N ILE A 182 -1.10 -2.61 -6.17
CA ILE A 182 -1.93 -3.44 -5.29
C ILE A 182 -1.80 -4.92 -5.72
N PRO A 183 -1.60 -5.87 -4.79
CA PRO A 183 -1.65 -7.29 -5.11
C PRO A 183 -3.00 -7.66 -5.72
N GLY A 184 -2.97 -8.26 -6.92
CA GLY A 184 -4.16 -8.69 -7.64
C GLY A 184 -4.19 -10.19 -7.89
N ARG A 185 -5.38 -10.70 -8.22
CA ARG A 185 -5.56 -12.06 -8.76
C ARG A 185 -5.67 -11.97 -10.28
N PRO A 186 -4.87 -12.71 -11.05
CA PRO A 186 -5.03 -12.79 -12.50
C PRO A 186 -6.43 -13.22 -12.90
N ASN A 187 -6.97 -12.63 -13.97
CA ASN A 187 -8.31 -12.96 -14.46
C ASN A 187 -8.42 -14.46 -14.80
N GLY A 188 -9.53 -15.09 -14.42
CA GLY A 188 -9.76 -16.52 -14.60
C GLY A 188 -8.98 -17.46 -13.67
N LEU A 189 -8.00 -16.97 -12.90
CA LEU A 189 -7.26 -17.81 -11.94
C LEU A 189 -8.12 -18.08 -10.70
N PRO A 190 -8.38 -19.33 -10.28
CA PRO A 190 -9.14 -19.61 -9.06
C PRO A 190 -8.50 -18.97 -7.81
N HIS A 191 -9.31 -18.56 -6.82
CA HIS A 191 -8.80 -17.95 -5.58
C HIS A 191 -7.79 -18.84 -4.86
N SER A 192 -8.06 -20.14 -4.75
CA SER A 192 -7.15 -21.14 -4.16
C SER A 192 -5.79 -21.29 -4.87
N LYS A 193 -5.69 -20.80 -6.11
CA LYS A 193 -4.45 -20.85 -6.90
C LYS A 193 -3.67 -19.54 -6.87
N ALA A 194 -4.26 -18.44 -6.40
CA ALA A 194 -3.58 -17.15 -6.31
C ALA A 194 -2.45 -17.21 -5.27
N TYR A 195 -1.31 -16.58 -5.57
CA TYR A 195 -0.11 -16.64 -4.73
C TYR A 195 -0.38 -16.19 -3.30
N THR A 196 -0.97 -15.00 -3.13
CA THR A 196 -1.33 -14.44 -1.82
C THR A 196 -2.26 -15.35 -1.03
N ASN A 197 -3.23 -15.97 -1.71
CA ASN A 197 -4.20 -16.87 -1.12
C ASN A 197 -3.54 -18.17 -0.61
N LYS A 198 -2.61 -18.73 -1.38
CA LYS A 198 -1.80 -19.88 -0.94
C LYS A 198 -0.92 -19.56 0.25
N ALA A 199 -0.34 -18.35 0.30
CA ALA A 199 0.46 -17.93 1.45
C ALA A 199 -0.40 -17.90 2.73
N PHE A 200 -1.64 -17.42 2.66
CA PHE A 200 -2.57 -17.48 3.79
C PHE A 200 -2.98 -18.90 4.16
N GLU A 201 -3.15 -19.81 3.20
CA GLU A 201 -3.42 -21.23 3.48
C GLU A 201 -2.26 -21.92 4.23
N LEU A 202 -1.01 -21.62 3.87
CA LEU A 202 0.16 -22.14 4.58
C LEU A 202 0.24 -21.60 6.02
N LEU A 203 -0.09 -20.32 6.19
CA LEU A 203 -0.16 -19.69 7.51
C LEU A 203 -1.28 -20.32 8.36
N GLU A 204 -2.45 -20.56 7.78
CA GLU A 204 -3.57 -21.26 8.41
C GLU A 204 -3.18 -22.67 8.87
N SER A 205 -2.56 -23.47 7.99
CA SER A 205 -2.05 -24.80 8.33
C SER A 205 -1.07 -24.75 9.50
N SER A 206 -0.18 -23.75 9.51
CA SER A 206 0.77 -23.56 10.60
C SER A 206 0.07 -23.25 11.93
N PHE A 207 -0.98 -22.42 11.92
CA PHE A 207 -1.78 -22.14 13.12
C PHE A 207 -2.52 -23.38 13.61
N ILE A 208 -3.09 -24.19 12.71
CA ILE A 208 -3.77 -25.44 13.05
C ILE A 208 -2.80 -26.42 13.71
N ASP A 209 -1.59 -26.56 13.16
CA ASP A 209 -0.56 -27.45 13.71
C ASP A 209 -0.08 -26.99 15.10
N MET A 210 0.07 -25.68 15.30
CA MET A 210 0.39 -25.12 16.62
C MET A 210 -0.75 -25.38 17.63
N ALA A 211 -2.01 -25.15 17.23
CA ALA A 211 -3.16 -25.42 18.09
C ALA A 211 -3.22 -26.90 18.50
N LYS A 212 -3.02 -27.83 17.55
CA LYS A 212 -2.99 -29.27 17.85
C LYS A 212 -1.90 -29.62 18.86
N LYS A 213 -0.68 -29.08 18.70
CA LYS A 213 0.43 -29.34 19.63
C LYS A 213 0.15 -28.83 21.04
N VAL A 214 -0.43 -27.64 21.19
CA VAL A 214 -0.82 -27.11 22.51
C VAL A 214 -1.88 -28.02 23.15
N MET A 215 -2.92 -28.38 22.40
CA MET A 215 -3.97 -29.27 22.90
C MET A 215 -3.45 -30.68 23.28
N MET A 216 -2.47 -31.21 22.55
CA MET A 216 -1.84 -32.50 22.88
C MET A 216 -0.99 -32.41 24.15
N ASN A 217 -0.29 -31.29 24.35
CA ASN A 217 0.51 -31.06 25.57
C ASN A 217 -0.38 -30.90 26.81
N ASP A 218 -1.53 -30.25 26.68
CA ASP A 218 -2.51 -30.11 27.77
C ASP A 218 -3.15 -31.47 28.16
N ILE A 219 -3.29 -32.40 27.21
CA ILE A 219 -3.77 -33.77 27.48
C ILE A 219 -2.68 -34.63 28.14
N SER A 220 -1.40 -34.38 27.88
CA SER A 220 -0.28 -35.13 28.48
C SER A 220 0.08 -34.73 29.92
N LEU A 221 -0.59 -33.71 30.46
CA LEU A 221 -0.42 -33.18 31.83
C LEU A 221 -1.56 -33.57 32.78
N ILE A 222 -2.46 -34.47 32.36
CA ILE A 222 -3.53 -35.08 33.16
C ILE A 222 -3.25 -36.57 33.28
#